data_AF-A0A183MMI9-F1
#
_entry.id   AF-A0A183MMI9-F1
#
_cell.length_a   1.000
_cell.length_b   1.000
_cell.length_c   1.000
_cell.angle_alpha   90.00
_cell.angle_beta   90.00
_cell.angle_gamma   90.00
#
_symmetry.space_group_name_H-M   'P 1'
#
loop_
_entity.id
_entity.type
_entity.pdbx_description
1 polymer ?
#
loop_
_entity_poly.entity_id
_entity_poly.type
_entity_poly.pdbx_seq_one_letter_code
_entity_poly.pdbx_strand_id
1 'polypeptide(L)'
;MVFCLDLVSHLAQHYNIQATLDRAAFMIDSLYHFLTVVVSVEERSSLLYECLSSLLRLGSAFPNLAPIIARLLLSVGLMISSTLSDDSRSYMLCQLETLRANSYSENNQIENQLMTELTLNERNQICLLQIISVLDKLVFQCSAQRHLYYSPRLI
;
A
#
# COMPACT_ATOMS: atom_id res chain seq x y z
N MET A 1 2.79 -16.20 2.98
CA MET A 1 3.39 -14.85 3.11
C MET A 1 2.41 -13.85 3.70
N VAL A 2 1.20 -13.69 3.13
CA VAL A 2 0.16 -12.76 3.61
C VAL A 2 -0.11 -12.91 5.11
N PHE A 3 -0.42 -14.11 5.59
CA PHE A 3 -0.63 -14.40 7.02
C PHE A 3 0.56 -14.01 7.92
N CYS A 4 1.80 -14.29 7.47
CA CYS A 4 2.99 -13.97 8.24
C CYS A 4 3.21 -12.45 8.35
N LEU A 5 3.00 -11.74 7.24
CA LEU A 5 3.11 -10.28 7.20
C LEU A 5 2.03 -9.64 8.08
N ASP A 6 0.81 -10.17 8.03
CA ASP A 6 -0.32 -9.70 8.85
C ASP A 6 -0.03 -9.88 10.35
N LEU A 7 0.42 -11.08 10.75
CA LEU A 7 0.82 -11.37 12.12
C LEU A 7 1.96 -10.45 12.59
N VAL A 8 3.03 -10.30 11.80
CA VAL A 8 4.16 -9.43 12.15
C VAL A 8 3.71 -7.97 12.23
N SER A 9 2.80 -7.52 11.37
CA SER A 9 2.27 -6.16 11.41
C SER A 9 1.44 -5.88 12.67
N HIS A 10 0.65 -6.85 13.13
CA HIS A 10 -0.06 -6.76 14.40
C HIS A 10 0.92 -6.78 15.60
N LEU A 11 1.91 -7.67 15.57
CA LEU A 11 2.93 -7.72 16.62
C LEU A 11 3.72 -6.42 16.70
N ALA A 12 4.06 -5.80 15.56
CA ALA A 12 4.78 -4.53 15.50
C ALA A 12 4.00 -3.37 16.17
N GLN A 13 2.68 -3.36 16.06
CA GLN A 13 1.84 -2.34 16.72
C GLN A 13 1.84 -2.47 18.24
N HIS A 14 1.95 -3.69 18.77
CA HIS A 14 1.94 -3.94 20.21
C HIS A 14 3.34 -3.98 20.84
N TYR A 15 4.35 -4.41 20.09
CA TYR A 15 5.72 -4.64 20.55
C TYR A 15 6.74 -3.91 19.68
N ASN A 16 7.08 -2.69 20.08
CA ASN A 16 8.12 -1.87 19.45
C ASN A 16 9.52 -2.28 19.93
N ILE A 17 10.00 -3.44 19.46
CA ILE A 17 11.30 -4.01 19.80
C ILE A 17 12.15 -4.13 18.53
N GLN A 18 13.46 -3.95 18.65
CA GLN A 18 14.40 -4.04 17.52
C GLN A 18 14.26 -5.36 16.74
N ALA A 19 14.06 -6.49 17.44
CA ALA A 19 13.87 -7.78 16.80
C ALA A 19 12.64 -7.81 15.87
N THR A 20 11.54 -7.13 16.24
CA THR A 20 10.34 -7.03 15.39
C THR A 20 10.60 -6.14 14.18
N LEU A 21 11.39 -5.07 14.33
CA LEU A 21 11.81 -4.21 13.22
C LEU A 21 12.66 -4.97 12.19
N ASP A 22 13.67 -5.72 12.65
CA ASP A 22 14.54 -6.50 11.76
C ASP A 22 13.74 -7.57 10.99
N ARG A 23 12.77 -8.21 11.65
CA ARG A 23 11.86 -9.16 11.01
C ARG A 23 10.89 -8.51 10.03
N ALA A 24 10.36 -7.33 10.36
CA ALA A 24 9.50 -6.56 9.45
C ALA A 24 10.27 -6.13 8.20
N ALA A 25 11.50 -5.61 8.35
CA ALA A 25 12.36 -5.25 7.23
C ALA A 25 12.60 -6.44 6.30
N PHE A 26 12.99 -7.59 6.86
CA PHE A 26 13.19 -8.82 6.10
C PHE A 26 11.92 -9.30 5.39
N MET A 27 10.75 -9.19 6.04
CA MET A 27 9.47 -9.56 5.43
C MET A 27 9.10 -8.65 4.26
N ILE A 28 9.38 -7.35 4.35
CA ILE A 28 9.14 -6.36 3.28
C ILE A 28 10.06 -6.65 2.08
N ASP A 29 11.34 -6.90 2.32
CA ASP A 29 12.30 -7.24 1.25
C ASP A 29 11.94 -8.57 0.57
N SER A 30 11.53 -9.56 1.36
CA SER A 30 11.04 -10.84 0.83
C SER A 30 9.78 -10.64 -0.02
N LEU A 31 8.82 -9.84 0.45
CA LEU A 31 7.60 -9.52 -0.29
C LEU A 31 7.92 -8.82 -1.63
N TYR A 32 8.85 -7.85 -1.62
CA TYR A 32 9.30 -7.19 -2.85
C TYR A 32 9.86 -8.20 -3.86
N HIS A 33 10.73 -9.11 -3.41
CA HIS A 33 11.29 -10.16 -4.27
C HIS A 33 10.19 -11.08 -4.82
N PHE A 34 9.24 -11.52 -3.98
CA PHE A 34 8.11 -12.34 -4.42
C PHE A 34 7.28 -11.63 -5.50
N LEU A 35 6.92 -10.37 -5.28
CA LEU A 35 6.07 -9.61 -6.20
C LEU A 35 6.75 -9.30 -7.54
N THR A 36 8.07 -9.14 -7.55
CA THR A 36 8.83 -8.74 -8.75
C THR A 36 9.36 -9.92 -9.56
N VAL A 37 9.76 -11.02 -8.90
CA VAL A 37 10.47 -12.13 -9.56
C VAL A 37 9.64 -13.42 -9.63
N VAL A 38 8.85 -13.71 -8.60
CA VAL A 38 8.25 -15.04 -8.42
C VAL A 38 6.80 -15.09 -8.90
N VAL A 39 6.01 -14.06 -8.60
CA VAL A 39 4.56 -14.05 -8.84
C VAL A 39 4.24 -13.63 -10.26
N SER A 40 3.27 -14.33 -10.88
CA SER A 40 2.76 -14.04 -12.21
C SER A 40 2.10 -12.65 -12.28
N VAL A 41 1.93 -12.11 -13.48
CA VAL A 41 1.29 -10.79 -13.66
C VAL A 41 -0.16 -10.80 -13.15
N GLU A 42 -0.84 -11.94 -13.24
CA GLU A 42 -2.27 -12.09 -12.93
C GLU A 42 -2.55 -12.13 -11.42
N GLU A 43 -1.62 -12.69 -10.64
CA GLU A 43 -1.76 -12.85 -9.19
C GLU A 43 -1.14 -11.69 -8.40
N ARG A 44 -0.26 -10.91 -9.04
CA ARG A 44 0.52 -9.84 -8.40
C ARG A 44 -0.35 -8.78 -7.74
N SER A 45 -1.40 -8.32 -8.44
CA SER A 45 -2.28 -7.27 -7.94
C SER A 45 -3.12 -7.75 -6.75
N SER A 46 -3.63 -8.98 -6.80
CA SER A 46 -4.36 -9.60 -5.70
C SER A 46 -3.48 -9.80 -4.46
N LEU A 47 -2.28 -10.37 -4.63
CA LEU A 47 -1.36 -10.59 -3.51
C LEU A 47 -0.92 -9.27 -2.86
N LEU A 48 -0.62 -8.25 -3.68
CA LEU A 48 -0.26 -6.94 -3.16
C LEU A 48 -1.42 -6.31 -2.40
N TYR A 49 -2.64 -6.38 -2.95
CA TYR A 49 -3.85 -5.83 -2.32
C TYR A 49 -4.06 -6.37 -0.91
N GLU A 50 -3.92 -7.68 -0.70
CA GLU A 50 -4.03 -8.31 0.62
C GLU A 50 -2.93 -7.83 1.59
N CYS A 51 -1.73 -7.53 1.08
CA CYS A 51 -0.61 -7.08 1.89
C CYS A 51 -0.66 -5.58 2.26
N LEU A 52 -1.44 -4.77 1.53
CA LEU A 52 -1.47 -3.31 1.68
C LEU A 52 -1.79 -2.85 3.12
N SER A 53 -2.78 -3.47 3.75
CA SER A 53 -3.19 -3.12 5.12
C SER A 53 -2.09 -3.42 6.14
N SER A 54 -1.36 -4.53 5.94
CA SER A 54 -0.24 -4.96 6.79
C SER A 54 0.97 -4.03 6.62
N LEU A 55 1.25 -3.62 5.38
CA LEU A 55 2.30 -2.65 5.07
C LEU A 55 2.02 -1.29 5.72
N LEU A 56 0.77 -0.81 5.66
CA LEU A 56 0.39 0.44 6.34
C LEU A 56 0.59 0.35 7.86
N ARG A 57 0.20 -0.77 8.48
CA ARG A 57 0.43 -1.03 9.91
C ARG A 57 1.91 -1.07 10.27
N LEU A 58 2.75 -1.68 9.44
CA LEU A 58 4.21 -1.66 9.65
C LEU A 58 4.81 -0.26 9.50
N GLY A 59 4.38 0.52 8.50
CA GLY A 59 4.85 1.89 8.31
C GLY A 59 4.47 2.82 9.46
N SER A 60 3.28 2.63 10.05
CA SER A 60 2.84 3.37 11.25
C SER A 60 3.55 2.94 12.54
N ALA A 61 3.83 1.65 12.71
CA ALA A 61 4.56 1.14 13.87
C ALA A 61 6.06 1.53 13.81
N PHE A 62 6.66 1.50 12.61
CA PHE A 62 8.07 1.78 12.38
C PHE A 62 8.26 2.83 11.27
N PRO A 63 8.35 4.13 11.62
CA PRO A 63 8.55 5.20 10.65
C PRO A 63 9.79 5.03 9.76
N ASN A 64 10.82 4.34 10.26
CA ASN A 64 12.04 4.04 9.51
C ASN A 64 11.79 3.12 8.30
N LEU A 65 10.74 2.29 8.33
CA LEU A 65 10.38 1.39 7.24
C LEU A 65 9.50 2.05 6.19
N ALA A 66 8.88 3.19 6.51
CA ALA A 66 8.01 3.96 5.62
C ALA A 66 8.62 4.23 4.22
N PRO A 67 9.86 4.75 4.08
CA PRO A 67 10.45 4.96 2.76
C PRO A 67 10.71 3.66 1.99
N ILE A 68 11.00 2.56 2.69
CA ILE A 68 11.21 1.23 2.09
C ILE A 68 9.89 0.71 1.54
N ILE A 69 8.81 0.81 2.32
CA ILE A 69 7.46 0.44 1.93
C ILE A 69 6.99 1.29 0.75
N ALA A 70 7.18 2.61 0.80
CA ALA A 70 6.80 3.50 -0.29
C ALA A 70 7.51 3.15 -1.60
N ARG A 71 8.81 2.84 -1.55
CA ARG A 71 9.58 2.40 -2.71
C ARG A 71 9.08 1.07 -3.27
N LEU A 72 8.73 0.10 -2.41
CA LEU A 72 8.12 -1.17 -2.81
C LEU A 72 6.81 -0.91 -3.56
N LEU A 73 5.91 -0.13 -2.95
CA LEU A 73 4.59 0.19 -3.51
C LEU A 73 4.69 0.89 -4.86
N LEU A 74 5.59 1.87 -5.00
CA LEU A 74 5.81 2.57 -6.27
C LEU A 74 6.41 1.65 -7.33
N SER A 75 7.39 0.82 -6.98
CA SER A 75 8.05 -0.08 -7.93
C SER A 75 7.07 -1.12 -8.47
N VAL A 76 6.32 -1.78 -7.58
CA VAL A 76 5.33 -2.79 -7.98
C VAL A 76 4.14 -2.12 -8.67
N GLY A 77 3.73 -0.93 -8.22
CA GLY A 77 2.69 -0.12 -8.87
C GLY A 77 3.06 0.22 -10.31
N LEU A 78 4.31 0.59 -10.61
CA LEU A 78 4.76 0.81 -11.98
C LEU A 78 4.68 -0.46 -12.84
N MET A 79 5.08 -1.61 -12.29
CA MET A 79 4.98 -2.90 -12.99
C MET A 79 3.52 -3.30 -13.27
N ILE A 80 2.60 -3.00 -12.36
CA ILE A 80 1.17 -3.22 -12.58
C ILE A 80 0.66 -2.23 -13.64
N SER A 81 1.02 -0.96 -13.53
CA SER A 81 0.62 0.09 -14.47
C SER A 81 1.08 -0.19 -15.90
N SER A 82 2.26 -0.77 -16.11
CA SER A 82 2.76 -1.14 -17.45
C SER A 82 1.98 -2.29 -18.10
N THR A 83 1.13 -2.98 -17.35
CA THR A 83 0.27 -4.07 -17.86
C THR A 83 -1.16 -3.61 -18.17
N LEU A 84 -1.53 -2.37 -17.80
CA LEU A 84 -2.81 -1.76 -18.19
C LEU A 84 -2.76 -1.27 -19.64
N SER A 85 -3.91 -1.30 -20.32
CA SER A 85 -4.11 -0.59 -21.58
C SER A 85 -4.04 0.93 -21.41
N ASP A 86 -3.67 1.67 -22.46
CA ASP A 86 -3.59 3.14 -22.39
C ASP A 86 -4.94 3.81 -22.10
N ASP A 87 -6.05 3.22 -22.55
CA ASP A 87 -7.41 3.68 -22.22
C ASP A 87 -7.69 3.54 -20.70
N SER A 88 -7.28 2.41 -20.11
CA SER A 88 -7.41 2.15 -18.67
C SER A 88 -6.55 3.11 -17.84
N ARG A 89 -5.36 3.45 -18.33
CA ARG A 89 -4.45 4.41 -17.67
C ARG A 89 -5.03 5.82 -17.68
N SER A 90 -5.64 6.23 -18.79
CA SER A 90 -6.28 7.54 -18.93
C SER A 90 -7.50 7.67 -18.02
N TYR A 91 -8.30 6.61 -17.92
CA TYR A 91 -9.43 6.53 -16.99
C TYR A 91 -8.99 6.61 -15.52
N MET A 92 -7.93 5.89 -15.15
CA MET A 92 -7.32 5.94 -13.82
C MET A 92 -6.84 7.35 -13.43
N LEU A 93 -6.19 8.07 -14.34
CA LEU A 93 -5.73 9.45 -14.10
C LEU A 93 -6.93 10.37 -13.80
N CYS A 94 -8.02 10.24 -14.54
CA CYS A 94 -9.26 10.98 -14.30
C CYS A 94 -9.91 10.62 -12.95
N GLN A 95 -9.92 9.33 -12.59
CA GLN A 95 -10.38 8.88 -11.27
C GLN A 95 -9.52 9.43 -10.12
N LEU A 96 -8.21 9.52 -10.31
CA LEU A 96 -7.31 10.09 -9.31
C LEU A 96 -7.51 11.60 -9.12
N GLU A 97 -7.73 12.33 -10.21
CA GLU A 97 -8.06 13.76 -10.15
C GLU A 97 -9.38 14.01 -9.42
N THR A 98 -10.39 13.16 -9.66
CA THR A 98 -11.69 13.24 -8.98
C THR A 98 -11.63 12.81 -7.51
N LEU A 99 -10.86 11.78 -7.16
CA LEU A 99 -10.60 11.38 -5.76
C LEU A 99 -9.81 12.44 -4.98
N ARG A 100 -8.88 13.14 -5.64
CA ARG A 100 -8.15 14.26 -5.03
C ARG A 100 -9.06 15.47 -4.77
N ALA A 101 -10.07 15.67 -5.62
CA ALA A 101 -11.06 16.74 -5.47
C ALA A 101 -12.13 16.39 -4.40
N ASN A 102 -12.49 15.10 -4.29
CA ASN A 102 -13.44 14.60 -3.32
C ASN A 102 -12.70 14.04 -2.10
N SER A 103 -12.34 14.92 -1.17
CA SER A 103 -11.65 14.56 0.08
C SER A 103 -12.29 13.35 0.76
N TYR A 104 -11.58 12.21 0.72
CA TYR A 104 -11.75 11.03 1.56
C TYR A 104 -13.16 10.42 1.62
N SER A 105 -13.54 9.60 0.63
CA SER A 105 -14.48 8.50 0.92
C SER A 105 -13.68 7.28 1.37
N GLU A 106 -13.49 7.16 2.68
CA GLU A 106 -13.16 5.88 3.30
C GLU A 106 -14.26 4.86 2.98
N ASN A 107 -13.88 3.60 2.79
CA ASN A 107 -14.73 2.44 2.48
C ASN A 107 -14.90 2.11 1.00
N ASN A 108 -13.83 1.65 0.37
CA ASN A 108 -13.94 0.62 -0.66
C ASN A 108 -13.12 -0.61 -0.22
N GLN A 109 -13.54 -1.25 0.88
CA GLN A 109 -13.22 -2.65 1.10
C GLN A 109 -14.02 -3.43 0.05
N ILE A 110 -13.43 -3.60 -1.13
CA ILE A 110 -13.97 -4.54 -2.10
C ILE A 110 -13.70 -5.91 -1.47
N GLU A 111 -14.77 -6.59 -1.06
CA GLU A 111 -14.67 -7.92 -0.47
C GLU A 111 -13.81 -8.82 -1.38
N ASN A 112 -12.86 -9.56 -0.79
CA ASN A 112 -11.90 -10.39 -1.52
C ASN A 112 -12.56 -11.37 -2.51
N GLN A 113 -13.83 -11.72 -2.30
CA GLN A 113 -14.63 -12.57 -3.20
C GLN A 113 -14.96 -11.89 -4.54
N LEU A 114 -15.08 -10.56 -4.56
CA LEU A 114 -15.30 -9.77 -5.78
C LEU A 114 -14.02 -9.66 -6.61
N MET A 115 -12.84 -9.63 -5.98
CA MET A 115 -11.56 -9.57 -6.69
C MET A 115 -11.29 -10.83 -7.52
N THR A 116 -11.83 -12.00 -7.17
CA THR A 116 -11.71 -13.23 -7.98
C THR A 116 -12.59 -13.25 -9.23
N GLU A 117 -13.63 -12.42 -9.30
CA GLU A 117 -14.56 -12.35 -10.45
C GLU A 117 -14.21 -11.21 -11.42
N LEU A 118 -13.45 -10.21 -10.94
CA LEU A 118 -13.03 -9.05 -11.73
C LEU A 118 -12.03 -9.43 -12.82
N THR A 119 -12.05 -8.69 -13.94
CA THR A 119 -11.04 -8.82 -15.00
C THR A 119 -9.66 -8.37 -14.51
N LEU A 120 -8.59 -8.86 -15.15
CA LEU A 120 -7.21 -8.49 -14.80
C LEU A 120 -6.99 -6.96 -14.81
N ASN A 121 -7.60 -6.25 -15.76
CA ASN A 121 -7.50 -4.80 -15.84
C ASN A 121 -8.19 -4.12 -14.66
N GLU A 122 -9.38 -4.55 -14.25
CA GLU A 122 -10.09 -3.98 -13.10
C GLU A 122 -9.34 -4.23 -11.79
N ARG A 123 -8.80 -5.44 -11.58
CA ARG A 123 -7.97 -5.77 -10.41
C ARG A 123 -6.74 -4.86 -10.33
N ASN A 124 -6.09 -4.65 -11.46
CA ASN A 124 -4.91 -3.80 -11.54
C ASN A 124 -5.24 -2.33 -11.27
N GLN A 125 -6.37 -1.82 -11.79
CA GLN A 125 -6.86 -0.47 -11.49
C GLN A 125 -7.15 -0.29 -10.00
N ILE A 126 -7.92 -1.20 -9.39
CA ILE A 126 -8.25 -1.17 -7.96
C ILE A 126 -6.98 -1.20 -7.11
N CYS A 127 -6.05 -2.09 -7.43
CA CYS A 127 -4.79 -2.21 -6.71
C CYS A 127 -4.00 -0.90 -6.76
N LEU A 128 -3.91 -0.26 -7.92
CA LEU A 128 -3.22 1.03 -8.09
C LEU A 128 -3.86 2.17 -7.28
N LEU A 129 -5.20 2.25 -7.24
CA LEU A 129 -5.90 3.24 -6.42
C LEU A 129 -5.61 3.04 -4.93
N GLN A 130 -5.61 1.79 -4.47
CA GLN A 130 -5.31 1.48 -3.08
C GLN A 130 -3.84 1.72 -2.73
N ILE A 131 -2.90 1.45 -3.65
CA ILE A 131 -1.49 1.81 -3.48
C ILE A 131 -1.36 3.32 -3.22
N ILE A 132 -2.05 4.14 -4.01
CA ILE A 132 -2.00 5.60 -3.86
C ILE A 132 -2.63 6.04 -2.53
N SER A 133 -3.76 5.46 -2.15
CA SER A 133 -4.38 5.74 -0.84
C SER A 133 -3.46 5.36 0.34
N VAL A 134 -2.81 4.20 0.27
CA VAL A 134 -1.86 3.75 1.30
C VAL A 134 -0.62 4.63 1.36
N LEU A 135 -0.09 5.05 0.21
CA LEU A 135 1.03 5.99 0.15
C LEU A 135 0.67 7.32 0.82
N ASP A 136 -0.50 7.87 0.54
CA ASP A 136 -0.96 9.13 1.14
C ASP A 136 -1.12 9.00 2.66
N LYS A 137 -1.77 7.92 3.13
CA LYS A 137 -1.89 7.60 4.57
C LYS A 137 -0.53 7.44 5.24
N LEU A 138 0.41 6.77 4.58
CA LEU A 138 1.76 6.55 5.09
C LEU A 138 2.55 7.87 5.18
N VAL A 139 2.45 8.73 4.16
CA VAL A 139 3.02 10.08 4.19
C VAL A 139 2.41 10.92 5.32
N PHE A 140 1.09 10.91 5.46
CA PHE A 140 0.40 11.64 6.53
C PHE A 140 0.86 11.15 7.92
N GLN A 141 0.87 9.84 8.15
CA GLN A 141 1.25 9.26 9.45
C GLN A 141 2.73 9.51 9.78
N CYS A 142 3.63 9.40 8.80
CA CYS A 142 5.06 9.62 9.02
C CYS A 142 5.43 11.12 9.13
N SER A 143 4.65 12.00 8.49
CA SER A 143 4.81 13.46 8.61
C SER A 143 4.15 14.04 9.87
N ALA A 144 3.25 13.32 10.54
CA ALA A 144 2.59 13.76 11.76
C ALA A 144 3.57 14.14 12.90
N GLN A 145 4.77 13.55 12.95
CA GLN A 145 5.82 14.00 13.88
C GLN A 145 6.25 15.46 13.63
N ARG A 146 6.18 15.99 12.40
CA ARG A 146 6.43 17.41 12.13
C ARG A 146 5.28 18.32 12.58
N HIS A 147 4.04 17.82 12.62
CA HIS A 147 2.87 18.60 13.05
C HIS A 147 2.77 18.73 14.58
N LEU A 148 3.36 17.82 15.35
CA LEU A 148 3.45 17.95 16.81
C LEU A 148 4.37 19.10 17.27
N TYR A 149 5.34 19.52 16.45
CA TYR A 149 6.25 20.63 16.74
C TYR A 149 5.82 21.97 16.13
N TYR A 150 4.80 21.98 15.27
CA TYR A 150 4.16 23.20 14.83
C TYR A 150 2.96 23.47 15.71
N SER A 151 3.11 24.42 16.63
CA SER A 151 1.97 25.03 17.33
C SER A 151 0.93 25.44 16.28
N PRO A 152 -0.36 25.14 16.47
CA PRO A 152 -1.39 25.53 15.52
C PRO A 152 -1.33 27.05 15.40
N ARG A 153 -0.93 27.55 14.23
CA ARG A 153 -1.08 28.98 13.94
C ARG A 153 -2.57 29.24 13.90
N LEU A 154 -3.04 29.91 14.95
CA LEU A 154 -4.35 30.53 15.09
C LEU A 154 -4.74 31.18 13.74
N ILE A 155 -5.83 30.68 13.16
CA ILE A 155 -6.65 31.41 12.18
C ILE A 155 -7.30 32.57 12.92
#